data_AF-A0A0D2R039-F1
#
_entry.id   AF-A0A0D2R039-F1
#
_cell.length_a   1.000
_cell.length_b   1.000
_cell.length_c   1.000
_cell.angle_alpha   90.00
_cell.angle_beta   90.00
_cell.angle_gamma   90.00
#
_symmetry.space_group_name_H-M   'P 1'
#
loop_
_entity.id
_entity.type
_entity.pdbx_description
1 polymer ?
#
loop_
_entity_poly.entity_id
_entity_poly.type
_entity_poly.pdbx_seq_one_letter_code
_entity_poly.pdbx_strand_id
1 'polypeptide(L)'
;MPNKSLDTFLFDPAKQDVLDWRKRFNIIEGISRGLLYLHRDSRPKIIHRDLKTSNILLDKELNPKISDFGLAKIFGGDENQANTKRVVGT
;
A
#
# COMPACT_ATOMS: atom_id res chain seq x y z
N MET A 1 -5.45 -5.17 -11.59
CA MET A 1 -6.61 -4.69 -10.82
C MET A 1 -7.48 -3.82 -11.72
N PRO A 2 -8.82 -4.04 -11.77
CA PRO A 2 -9.71 -3.42 -12.76
C PRO A 2 -9.82 -1.90 -12.59
N ASN A 3 -9.72 -1.37 -11.36
CA ASN A 3 -9.77 0.07 -11.10
C ASN A 3 -8.39 0.73 -11.05
N LYS A 4 -7.32 0.11 -11.58
CA LYS A 4 -5.95 0.69 -11.58
C LYS A 4 -5.51 1.10 -10.15
N SER A 5 -4.74 2.18 -10.03
CA SER A 5 -4.15 2.70 -8.79
C SER A 5 -4.96 3.86 -8.19
N LEU A 6 -4.81 4.06 -6.87
CA LEU A 6 -5.55 5.08 -6.10
C LEU A 6 -5.24 6.50 -6.56
N ASP A 7 -4.01 6.77 -7.00
CA ASP A 7 -3.60 8.07 -7.57
C ASP A 7 -4.49 8.52 -8.75
N THR A 8 -4.98 7.57 -9.54
CA THR A 8 -5.87 7.80 -10.67
C THR A 8 -7.20 8.39 -10.22
N PHE A 9 -7.65 8.14 -8.99
CA PHE A 9 -8.89 8.74 -8.47
C PHE A 9 -8.63 9.99 -7.63
N LEU A 10 -7.43 10.14 -7.08
CA LEU A 10 -7.09 11.30 -6.27
C LEU A 10 -6.68 12.51 -7.11
N PHE A 11 -5.99 12.28 -8.24
CA PHE A 11 -5.35 13.34 -9.01
C PHE A 11 -5.95 13.56 -10.41
N ASP A 12 -6.76 12.65 -10.93
CA ASP A 12 -7.52 12.86 -12.18
C ASP A 12 -8.80 13.67 -11.87
N PRO A 13 -8.92 14.93 -12.33
CA PRO A 13 -10.09 15.76 -12.04
C PRO A 13 -11.40 15.12 -12.49
N ALA A 14 -11.39 14.28 -13.53
CA ALA A 14 -12.58 13.60 -14.01
C ALA A 14 -13.05 12.45 -13.10
N LYS A 15 -12.24 12.05 -12.11
CA LYS A 15 -12.50 10.86 -11.25
C LYS A 15 -12.55 11.17 -9.77
N GLN A 16 -12.22 12.39 -9.35
CA GLN A 16 -12.17 12.79 -7.94
C GLN A 16 -13.52 12.58 -7.21
N ASP A 17 -14.63 12.77 -7.92
CA ASP A 17 -15.99 12.64 -7.39
C ASP A 17 -16.43 11.17 -7.20
N VAL A 18 -15.71 10.20 -7.77
CA VAL A 18 -16.02 8.77 -7.58
C VAL A 18 -15.80 8.35 -6.13
N LEU A 19 -14.77 8.91 -5.49
CA LEU A 19 -14.38 8.63 -4.12
C LEU A 19 -14.96 9.68 -3.18
N ASP A 20 -16.20 9.47 -2.75
CA ASP A 20 -16.75 10.18 -1.60
C ASP A 20 -15.95 9.89 -0.32
N TRP A 21 -16.19 10.68 0.73
CA TRP A 21 -15.46 10.55 1.99
C TRP A 21 -15.56 9.15 2.62
N ARG A 22 -16.73 8.51 2.53
CA ARG A 22 -16.94 7.17 3.10
C ARG A 22 -16.08 6.14 2.38
N LYS A 23 -16.00 6.19 1.05
CA LYS A 23 -15.10 5.34 0.27
C LYS A 23 -13.63 5.60 0.60
N ARG A 24 -13.24 6.88 0.73
CA ARG A 24 -11.86 7.24 1.12
C ARG A 24 -11.50 6.67 2.50
N PHE A 25 -12.41 6.77 3.46
CA PHE A 25 -12.21 6.19 4.79
C PHE A 25 -12.03 4.68 4.73
N ASN A 26 -12.88 3.96 3.99
CA ASN A 26 -12.76 2.51 3.81
C ASN A 26 -11.42 2.12 3.15
N ILE A 27 -10.97 2.92 2.18
CA ILE A 27 -9.66 2.74 1.54
C ILE A 27 -8.52 2.94 2.55
N ILE A 28 -8.57 3.99 3.37
CA ILE A 28 -7.57 4.23 4.42
C ILE A 28 -7.52 3.05 5.39
N GLU A 29 -8.69 2.61 5.87
CA GLU A 29 -8.80 1.48 6.78
C GLU A 29 -8.21 0.19 6.18
N GLY A 30 -8.55 -0.10 4.91
CA GLY A 30 -8.02 -1.27 4.21
C GLY A 30 -6.51 -1.23 4.02
N ILE A 31 -5.93 -0.06 3.70
CA ILE A 31 -4.48 0.14 3.64
C ILE A 31 -3.84 -0.10 5.01
N SER A 32 -4.40 0.48 6.08
CA SER A 32 -3.91 0.30 7.45
C SER A 32 -3.95 -1.15 7.89
N ARG A 33 -5.01 -1.90 7.56
CA ARG A 33 -5.13 -3.34 7.82
C ARG A 33 -4.07 -4.13 7.04
N GLY A 34 -3.85 -3.81 5.77
CA GLY A 34 -2.80 -4.42 4.96
C GLY A 34 -1.39 -4.19 5.54
N LEU A 35 -1.09 -2.97 6.00
CA LEU A 35 0.18 -2.65 6.65
C LEU A 35 0.34 -3.35 8.00
N LEU A 36 -0.72 -3.39 8.82
CA LEU A 36 -0.70 -4.11 10.09
C LEU A 36 -0.37 -5.58 9.87
N TYR A 37 -1.02 -6.20 8.87
CA TYR A 37 -0.75 -7.59 8.50
C TYR A 37 0.72 -7.77 8.12
N LEU A 38 1.26 -6.95 7.20
CA LEU A 38 2.66 -7.04 6.78
C LEU A 38 3.65 -6.84 7.95
N HIS A 39 3.34 -5.97 8.90
CA HIS A 39 4.28 -5.60 9.97
C HIS A 39 4.22 -6.54 11.18
N ARG A 40 3.09 -7.19 11.45
CA ARG A 40 2.87 -7.96 12.69
C ARG A 40 2.39 -9.39 12.47
N ASP A 41 1.47 -9.57 11.53
CA ASP A 41 0.75 -10.85 11.40
C ASP A 41 1.39 -11.77 10.35
N SER A 42 2.09 -11.19 9.37
CA SER A 42 2.86 -11.95 8.38
C SER A 42 4.09 -12.58 9.05
N ARG A 43 4.35 -13.83 8.72
CA ARG A 43 5.55 -14.55 9.14
C ARG A 43 6.25 -15.06 7.88
N PRO A 44 7.36 -14.42 7.46
CA PRO A 44 8.11 -13.35 8.13
C PRO A 44 7.46 -11.94 8.06
N LYS A 45 7.94 -11.00 8.89
CA LYS A 45 7.50 -9.57 8.85
C LYS A 45 8.03 -8.92 7.59
N ILE A 46 7.25 -8.03 6.98
CA ILE A 46 7.57 -7.36 5.71
C ILE A 46 7.42 -5.86 5.88
N ILE A 47 8.48 -5.10 5.62
CA ILE A 47 8.43 -3.63 5.53
C ILE A 47 8.43 -3.23 4.05
N HIS A 48 7.37 -2.54 3.59
CA HIS A 48 7.19 -2.22 2.18
C HIS A 48 8.21 -1.20 1.62
N ARG A 49 8.54 -0.15 2.40
CA ARG A 49 9.47 0.94 2.08
C ARG A 49 9.15 1.84 0.85
N ASP A 50 8.02 1.65 0.20
CA ASP A 50 7.60 2.46 -0.97
C ASP A 50 6.08 2.61 -1.03
N LEU A 51 5.48 2.93 0.13
CA LEU A 51 4.04 3.11 0.22
C LEU A 51 3.66 4.49 -0.33
N LYS A 52 2.91 4.50 -1.42
CA LYS A 52 2.40 5.69 -2.10
C LYS A 52 1.11 5.36 -2.84
N THR A 53 0.36 6.38 -3.24
CA THR A 53 -0.97 6.21 -3.88
C THR A 53 -0.91 5.46 -5.21
N SER A 54 0.18 5.56 -5.98
CA SER A 54 0.39 4.77 -7.20
C SER A 54 0.62 3.28 -6.94
N ASN A 55 1.08 2.93 -5.72
CA ASN A 55 1.30 1.54 -5.28
C ASN A 55 0.10 0.95 -4.53
N ILE A 56 -1.02 1.68 -4.42
CA ILE A 56 -2.29 1.14 -3.92
C ILE A 56 -3.19 0.86 -5.12
N LEU A 57 -3.44 -0.42 -5.41
CA LEU A 57 -4.37 -0.82 -6.45
C LEU A 57 -5.79 -0.98 -5.89
N LEU A 58 -6.80 -0.73 -6.73
CA LEU A 58 -8.21 -0.86 -6.35
C LEU A 58 -8.87 -2.00 -7.12
N ASP A 59 -9.51 -2.93 -6.41
CA ASP A 59 -10.31 -3.98 -7.04
C ASP A 59 -11.66 -3.44 -7.55
N LYS A 60 -12.50 -4.32 -8.10
CA LYS A 60 -13.80 -3.95 -8.70
C LYS A 60 -14.76 -3.24 -7.72
N GLU A 61 -14.60 -3.49 -6.43
CA GLU A 61 -15.41 -2.95 -5.33
C GLU A 61 -14.75 -1.74 -4.67
N LEU A 62 -13.64 -1.25 -5.25
CA LEU A 62 -12.80 -0.18 -4.70
C LEU A 62 -12.12 -0.54 -3.38
N ASN A 63 -11.94 -1.83 -3.08
CA ASN A 63 -11.12 -2.22 -1.95
C ASN A 63 -9.62 -2.04 -2.28
N PRO A 64 -8.82 -1.51 -1.35
CA PRO A 64 -7.40 -1.29 -1.56
C PRO A 64 -6.58 -2.58 -1.48
N LYS A 65 -5.53 -2.64 -2.30
CA LYS A 65 -4.55 -3.71 -2.35
C LYS A 65 -3.16 -3.10 -2.49
N ILE A 66 -2.31 -3.32 -1.49
CA ILE A 66 -0.92 -2.86 -1.50
C ILE A 66 -0.16 -3.65 -2.58
N SER A 67 0.61 -2.95 -3.41
CA SER A 67 1.34 -3.50 -4.56
C SER A 67 2.75 -2.93 -4.65
N ASP A 68 3.57 -3.51 -5.52
CA ASP A 68 4.97 -3.14 -5.73
C ASP A 68 5.87 -3.29 -4.50
N PHE A 69 6.16 -4.55 -4.17
CA PHE A 69 7.10 -4.94 -3.13
C PHE A 69 8.56 -4.94 -3.62
N GLY A 70 8.89 -4.27 -4.74
CA GLY A 70 10.23 -4.26 -5.31
C GLY A 70 11.29 -3.69 -4.36
N LEU A 71 10.87 -2.80 -3.45
CA LEU A 71 11.70 -2.25 -2.38
C LEU A 71 11.42 -2.88 -1.01
N ALA A 72 10.59 -3.91 -0.91
CA ALA A 72 10.25 -4.49 0.39
C ALA A 72 11.45 -5.18 1.06
N LYS A 73 11.41 -5.26 2.39
CA LYS A 73 12.37 -6.00 3.21
C LYS A 73 11.66 -6.98 4.11
N ILE A 74 12.18 -8.20 4.10
CA ILE A 74 11.72 -9.31 4.92
C ILE A 74 12.59 -9.35 6.17
N PHE A 75 11.98 -9.44 7.34
CA PHE A 75 12.63 -9.58 8.64
C PHE A 75 12.28 -10.93 9.23
N GLY A 76 13.29 -11.73 9.54
CA GLY A 76 13.13 -13.06 10.12
C GLY A 76 13.13 -13.03 11.65
N GLY A 77 12.34 -13.90 12.30
CA GLY A 77 12.37 -14.07 13.75
C GLY A 77 12.21 -12.75 14.53
N ASP A 78 13.19 -12.47 15.41
CA ASP A 78 13.24 -11.27 16.26
C ASP A 78 14.04 -10.11 15.64
N GLU A 79 14.41 -10.20 14.36
CA GLU A 79 15.09 -9.11 13.68
C GLU A 79 14.19 -7.87 13.62
N ASN A 80 14.71 -6.76 14.16
CA ASN A 80 14.05 -5.46 14.13
C ASN A 80 14.83 -4.42 13.31
N GLN A 81 16.01 -4.77 12.77
CA GLN A 81 16.88 -3.89 12.00
C GLN A 81 17.49 -4.63 10.80
N ALA A 82 17.64 -3.93 9.67
CA ALA A 82 18.26 -4.47 8.47
C ALA A 82 19.02 -3.37 7.72
N ASN A 83 20.26 -3.66 7.30
CA ASN A 83 21.07 -2.74 6.50
C ASN A 83 20.71 -2.82 5.01
N THR A 84 20.62 -1.67 4.34
CA THR A 84 20.44 -1.59 2.88
C THR A 84 21.73 -1.11 2.22
N LYS A 85 22.27 -1.90 1.27
CA LYS A 85 23.46 -1.51 0.50
C LYS A 85 23.15 -0.53 -0.64
N ARG A 86 21.89 -0.47 -1.05
CA ARG A 86 21.40 0.36 -2.15
C ARG A 86 20.49 1.44 -1.60
N VAL A 87 20.80 2.69 -1.93
CA VAL A 87 19.93 3.86 -1.73
C VAL A 87 18.95 3.90 -2.89
N VAL A 88 17.66 4.02 -2.58
CA VAL A 88 16.55 4.01 -3.54
C VAL A 88 15.45 4.94 -3.02
N GLY A 89 14.82 5.68 -3.92
CA GLY A 89 13.90 6.78 -3.61
C GLY A 89 14.30 8.05 -4.36
N THR A 90 13.39 9.02 -4.41
CA THR A 90 13.57 10.36 -4.99
C THR A 90 13.38 11.42 -3.93
#